data_AF-A0A8S3BS82-F1
#
_entry.id   AF-A0A8S3BS82-F1
#
_cell.length_a   1.000
_cell.length_b   1.000
_cell.length_c   1.000
_cell.angle_alpha   90.00
_cell.angle_beta   90.00
_cell.angle_gamma   90.00
#
_symmetry.space_group_name_H-M   'P 1'
#
loop_
_entity.id
_entity.type
_entity.pdbx_description
1 polymer ?
#
loop_
_entity_poly.entity_id
_entity_poly.type
_entity_poly.pdbx_seq_one_letter_code
_entity_poly.pdbx_strand_id
1 'polypeptide(L)' 'VWSISINQTWSKCACKLTLLGHTDTVRCLVVRDDICVSGSHDNSVKVWNLTNGLCLRTLV' A
#
# COMPACT_ATOMS: atom_id res chain seq x y z
N VAL A 1 -38.55 15.58 18.76
CA VAL A 1 -38.61 14.51 17.73
C VAL A 1 -38.01 15.15 16.48
N TRP A 2 -36.71 15.06 16.18
CA TRP A 2 -35.87 13.89 15.94
C TRP A 2 -34.42 14.27 16.27
N SER A 3 -33.73 13.45 17.08
CA SER A 3 -32.28 13.53 17.23
C SER A 3 -31.68 12.63 16.16
N ILE A 4 -31.16 13.22 15.08
CA ILE A 4 -30.40 12.47 14.07
C ILE A 4 -28.96 12.45 14.56
N SER A 5 -28.58 11.33 15.18
CA SER A 5 -27.18 11.01 15.44
C SER A 5 -26.48 10.77 14.10
N ILE A 6 -25.74 11.76 13.64
CA ILE A 6 -24.87 11.65 12.48
C ILE A 6 -23.74 10.70 12.90
N ASN A 7 -23.86 9.40 12.57
CA ASN A 7 -22.76 8.46 12.76
C ASN A 7 -21.61 8.85 11.81
N GLN A 8 -20.70 9.70 12.29
CA GLN A 8 -19.42 9.99 11.63
C GLN A 8 -18.49 8.78 11.76
N THR A 9 -18.78 7.68 11.07
CA THR A 9 -17.89 6.51 11.06
C THR A 9 -17.12 6.36 9.75
N TRP A 10 -17.17 7.34 8.83
CA TRP A 10 -16.20 7.42 7.74
C TRP A 10 -14.88 7.97 8.29
N SER A 11 -14.19 7.10 9.01
CA SER A 11 -12.86 7.30 9.57
C SER A 11 -11.88 7.68 8.47
N LYS A 12 -11.55 8.97 8.40
CA LYS A 12 -10.27 9.56 7.97
C LYS A 12 -9.42 8.66 7.05
N CYS A 13 -9.67 8.71 5.73
CA CYS A 13 -8.78 8.09 4.75
C CYS A 13 -7.57 9.00 4.52
N ALA A 14 -6.41 8.59 4.99
CA ALA A 14 -5.15 9.30 4.79
C ALA A 14 -4.08 8.32 4.30
N CYS A 15 -3.26 8.74 3.35
CA CYS A 15 -2.10 7.98 2.91
C CYS A 15 -1.13 7.82 4.10
N LYS A 16 -0.85 6.59 4.50
CA LYS A 16 0.08 6.29 5.60
C LYS A 16 1.52 6.13 5.11
N LEU A 17 1.70 5.53 3.93
CA LEU A 17 3.00 5.12 3.41
C LEU A 17 3.03 5.25 1.88
N THR A 18 4.17 5.68 1.36
CA THR A 18 4.49 5.72 -0.06
C THR A 18 5.70 4.83 -0.31
N LEU A 19 5.52 3.76 -1.09
CA LEU A 19 6.57 2.80 -1.41
C LEU A 19 7.31 3.25 -2.67
N LEU A 20 8.42 3.97 -2.48
CA LEU A 20 9.23 4.51 -3.58
C LEU A 20 10.26 3.47 -4.04
N GLY A 21 10.32 3.18 -5.34
CA GLY A 21 11.43 2.39 -5.89
C GLY A 21 11.21 1.76 -7.26
N HIS A 22 9.97 1.57 -7.71
CA HIS A 22 9.73 1.16 -9.08
C HIS A 22 10.02 2.30 -10.05
N THR A 23 10.70 2.00 -11.16
CA THR A 23 11.05 3.01 -12.18
C THR A 23 10.04 3.06 -13.33
N ASP A 24 9.09 2.12 -13.35
CA ASP A 24 8.01 2.03 -14.33
C ASP A 24 6.69 1.63 -13.65
N THR A 25 5.63 1.58 -14.44
CA THR A 25 4.26 1.23 -14.06
C THR A 25 4.17 -0.09 -13.29
N VAL A 26 3.60 -0.03 -12.10
CA VAL A 26 3.26 -1.22 -11.31
C VAL A 26 2.06 -1.91 -11.95
N ARG A 27 2.21 -3.18 -12.30
CA ARG A 27 1.21 -3.96 -13.04
C ARG A 27 0.42 -4.91 -12.15
N CYS A 28 1.01 -5.34 -11.04
CA CYS A 28 0.36 -6.21 -10.07
C CYS A 28 0.84 -5.90 -8.65
N LEU A 29 -0.03 -6.16 -7.68
CA LEU A 29 0.23 -5.96 -6.27
C LEU A 29 -0.51 -7.03 -5.45
N VAL A 30 0.19 -7.61 -4.48
CA VAL A 30 -0.35 -8.61 -3.55
C VAL A 30 0.03 -8.20 -2.14
N VAL A 31 -0.94 -8.20 -1.23
CA VAL A 31 -0.71 -7.90 0.19
C VAL A 31 -1.05 -9.12 1.02
N ARG A 32 -0.17 -9.45 1.97
CA ARG A 32 -0.40 -10.43 3.01
C ARG A 32 0.21 -9.93 4.31
N ASP A 33 -0.63 -9.69 5.30
CA ASP A 33 -0.24 -9.13 6.61
C ASP A 33 0.55 -7.82 6.44
N ASP A 34 1.74 -7.72 7.02
CA ASP A 34 2.65 -6.59 6.92
C ASP A 34 3.57 -6.65 5.69
N ILE A 35 3.32 -7.56 4.74
CA ILE A 35 4.11 -7.69 3.51
C ILE A 35 3.28 -7.32 2.29
N CYS A 36 3.85 -6.45 1.47
CA CYS A 36 3.34 -6.14 0.15
C CYS A 36 4.35 -6.60 -0.91
N VAL A 37 3.88 -7.21 -1.98
CA VAL A 37 4.69 -7.56 -3.14
C VAL A 37 4.13 -6.84 -4.35
N SER A 38 4.97 -6.11 -5.07
CA SER A 38 4.58 -5.43 -6.30
C SER A 38 5.45 -5.88 -7.47
N GLY A 39 4.83 -6.11 -8.61
CA GLY A 39 5.51 -6.35 -9.88
C GLY A 39 5.31 -5.16 -10.82
N SER A 40 6.38 -4.72 -11.46
CA SER A 40 6.37 -3.56 -12.36
C SER A 40 6.87 -3.92 -13.76
N HIS A 41 6.57 -3.04 -14.72
CA HIS A 41 7.14 -3.08 -16.06
C HIS A 41 8.65 -2.76 -16.07
N ASP A 42 9.24 -2.34 -14.94
CA ASP A 42 10.68 -2.19 -14.77
C ASP A 42 11.46 -3.52 -14.67
N ASN A 43 10.80 -4.64 -15.02
CA ASN A 43 11.31 -6.01 -14.94
C ASN A 43 11.71 -6.43 -13.52
N SER A 44 11.20 -5.76 -12.48
CA SER A 44 11.46 -6.14 -11.10
C SER A 44 10.21 -6.46 -10.31
N VAL A 45 10.38 -7.35 -9.33
CA VAL A 45 9.41 -7.60 -8.27
C VAL A 45 10.00 -7.12 -6.96
N LYS A 46 9.30 -6.22 -6.26
CA LYS A 46 9.76 -5.68 -4.98
C LYS A 46 8.88 -6.20 -3.85
N VAL A 47 9.54 -6.61 -2.77
CA VAL A 47 8.92 -7.05 -1.53
C VAL A 47 9.09 -5.92 -0.52
N TRP A 48 7.99 -5.46 0.05
CA TRP A 48 7.90 -4.32 0.94
C TRP A 48 7.39 -4.73 2.31
N ASN A 49 7.86 -4.04 3.33
CA ASN A 49 7.32 -4.10 4.67
C ASN A 49 6.36 -2.92 4.87
N LEU A 50 5.09 -3.21 5.19
CA LEU A 50 4.02 -2.22 5.39
C LEU A 50 4.03 -1.58 6.78
N THR A 51 4.85 -2.06 7.72
CA THR A 51 5.04 -1.44 9.03
C THR A 51 5.99 -0.24 8.94
N ASN A 52 7.06 -0.35 8.14
CA ASN A 52 8.10 0.68 8.04
C ASN A 52 8.25 1.30 6.64
N GLY A 53 7.56 0.77 5.62
CA GLY A 53 7.63 1.25 4.24
C GLY A 53 8.90 0.88 3.48
N LEU A 54 9.76 0.01 4.03
CA LEU A 54 11.04 -0.32 3.43
C LEU A 54 10.92 -1.44 2.39
N CYS A 55 11.72 -1.34 1.33
CA CYS A 55 11.93 -2.42 0.37
C CYS A 55 12.85 -3.47 1.01
N LEU A 56 12.31 -4.65 1.33
CA LEU A 56 13.04 -5.77 1.89
C LEU A 56 13.88 -6.50 0.84
N ARG A 57 13.32 -6.68 -0.37
CA ARG A 57 13.96 -7.41 -1.47
C ARG A 57 13.54 -6.83 -2.81
N THR A 58 14.48 -6.83 -3.75
CA THR A 58 14.19 -6.63 -5.18
C THR A 58 14.62 -7.89 -5.91
N LEU A 59 13.70 -8.47 -6.67
CA LEU A 59 13.93 -9.62 -7.54
C LEU A 59 14.02 -9.09 -8.97
N VAL A 60 15.09 -9.45 -9.66
CA VAL A 60 15.38 -9.13 -11.08
C VAL A 60 15.65 -10.41 -11.85
#